data_AF-A0A7S1U8B9-F1
#
_entry.id   AF-A0A7S1U8B9-F1
#
_cell.length_a   1.000
_cell.length_b   1.000
_cell.length_c   1.000
_cell.angle_alpha   90.00
_cell.angle_beta   90.00
_cell.angle_gamma   90.00
#
_symmetry.space_group_name_H-M   'P 1'
#
loop_
_entity.id
_entity.type
_entity.pdbx_description
1 polymer ?
#
loop_
_entity_poly.entity_id
_entity_poly.type
_entity_poly.pdbx_seq_one_letter_code
_entity_poly.pdbx_strand_id
1 'polypeptide(L)'
;RGLRREPRGARAPAAVRPCPSPWTSAPAAGVANPAPADAAAAAAKASEAALAAHTGPREYIRFEITDMNGKSLSKVVPARHRDEQVYLYSGAVAMGANAEVLTLPDEVLAHGCPNTALVPDWSTLQPVPWASGVLPDGPAAGVRVSRVLCEQRA
;
A
#
# COMPACT_ATOMS: atom_id res chain seq x y z
N ARG A 1 -50.49 40.48 -14.08
CA ARG A 1 -49.79 39.70 -15.13
C ARG A 1 -48.90 38.67 -14.44
N GLY A 2 -49.43 37.48 -14.16
CA GLY A 2 -48.71 36.42 -13.44
C GLY A 2 -48.02 35.47 -14.41
N LEU A 3 -46.70 35.31 -14.27
CA LEU A 3 -45.91 34.36 -15.06
C LEU A 3 -45.99 32.97 -14.41
N ARG A 4 -46.71 32.05 -15.06
CA ARG A 4 -46.64 30.62 -14.74
C ARG A 4 -45.25 30.09 -15.13
N ARG A 5 -44.51 29.53 -14.18
CA ARG A 5 -43.31 28.75 -14.45
C ARG A 5 -43.72 27.29 -14.63
N GLU A 6 -43.34 26.70 -15.76
CA GLU A 6 -43.51 25.27 -15.99
C GLU A 6 -42.46 24.45 -15.23
N PRO A 7 -42.81 23.23 -14.76
CA PRO A 7 -41.88 22.33 -14.10
C PRO A 7 -40.90 21.75 -15.11
N ARG A 8 -39.60 21.96 -14.87
CA ARG A 8 -38.53 21.30 -15.64
C ARG A 8 -38.56 19.80 -15.33
N GLY A 9 -38.86 19.01 -16.36
CA GLY A 9 -38.87 17.55 -16.29
C GLY A 9 -37.53 16.99 -15.78
N ALA A 10 -37.62 16.09 -14.81
CA ALA A 10 -36.48 15.36 -14.29
C ALA A 10 -35.88 14.47 -15.40
N ARG A 11 -34.61 14.72 -15.72
CA ARG A 11 -33.85 13.90 -16.68
C ARG A 11 -33.49 12.59 -15.97
N ALA A 12 -33.99 11.46 -16.48
CA ALA A 12 -33.64 10.15 -15.96
C ALA A 12 -32.11 9.95 -15.98
N PRO A 13 -31.50 9.39 -14.91
CA PRO A 13 -30.06 9.15 -14.88
C PRO A 13 -29.67 8.16 -15.99
N ALA A 14 -28.59 8.48 -16.69
CA ALA A 14 -28.01 7.59 -17.69
C ALA A 14 -27.62 6.27 -17.01
N ALA A 15 -28.06 5.14 -17.59
CA ALA A 15 -27.69 3.82 -17.11
C ALA A 15 -26.16 3.67 -17.11
N VAL A 16 -25.59 3.57 -15.90
CA VAL A 16 -24.16 3.30 -15.70
C VAL A 16 -23.89 1.91 -16.27
N ARG A 17 -23.13 1.84 -17.37
CA ARG A 17 -22.66 0.57 -17.91
C ARG A 17 -21.66 -0.01 -16.91
N PRO A 18 -21.86 -1.23 -16.39
CA PRO A 18 -20.88 -1.84 -15.50
C PRO A 18 -19.55 -1.97 -16.23
N CYS A 19 -18.48 -1.48 -15.62
CA CYS A 19 -17.13 -1.77 -16.08
C CYS A 19 -16.95 -3.29 -16.10
N PRO A 20 -16.52 -3.90 -17.22
CA PRO A 20 -16.16 -5.31 -17.22
C PRO A 20 -15.01 -5.49 -16.24
N SER A 21 -15.29 -6.17 -15.12
CA SER A 21 -14.26 -6.55 -14.16
C SER A 21 -13.22 -7.40 -14.91
N PRO A 22 -11.92 -7.02 -14.91
CA PRO A 22 -10.87 -7.86 -15.46
C PRO A 22 -10.68 -9.18 -14.68
N TRP A 23 -11.46 -9.38 -13.61
CA TRP A 23 -11.45 -10.55 -12.73
C TRP A 23 -12.66 -11.45 -12.93
N THR A 24 -13.24 -11.51 -14.14
CA THR A 24 -14.08 -12.66 -14.48
C THR A 24 -13.17 -13.88 -14.56
N SER A 25 -13.14 -14.64 -13.48
CA SER A 25 -12.35 -15.85 -13.32
C SER A 25 -12.62 -16.78 -14.49
N ALA A 26 -11.68 -16.85 -15.44
CA ALA A 26 -11.61 -18.00 -16.33
C ALA A 26 -11.58 -19.25 -15.43
N PRO A 27 -12.32 -20.32 -15.78
CA PRO A 27 -12.22 -21.57 -15.04
C PRO A 27 -10.74 -21.96 -15.01
N ALA A 28 -10.22 -22.17 -13.80
CA ALA A 28 -8.83 -22.53 -13.57
C ALA A 28 -8.52 -23.84 -14.31
N ALA A 29 -8.05 -23.72 -15.55
CA ALA A 29 -7.31 -24.79 -16.18
C ALA A 29 -6.08 -24.99 -15.31
N GLY A 30 -6.05 -26.11 -14.58
CA GLY A 30 -4.99 -26.46 -13.66
C GLY A 30 -3.64 -26.46 -14.36
N VAL A 31 -2.95 -25.33 -14.32
CA VAL A 31 -1.51 -25.27 -14.58
C VAL A 31 -0.84 -25.70 -13.29
N ALA A 32 -0.70 -27.02 -13.13
CA ALA A 32 0.23 -27.57 -12.15
C ALA A 32 1.61 -27.05 -12.52
N ASN A 33 2.12 -26.08 -11.76
CA ASN A 33 3.49 -25.61 -11.88
C ASN A 33 4.26 -26.10 -10.64
N PRO A 34 4.68 -27.39 -10.58
CA PRO A 34 5.65 -27.79 -9.60
C PRO A 34 6.98 -27.20 -10.04
N ALA A 35 7.30 -25.99 -9.57
CA ALA A 35 8.70 -25.59 -9.54
C ALA A 35 9.44 -26.67 -8.73
N PRO A 36 10.50 -27.30 -9.27
CA PRO A 36 11.21 -28.33 -8.54
C PRO A 36 11.73 -27.72 -7.23
N ALA A 37 11.52 -28.41 -6.10
CA ALA A 37 11.86 -27.92 -4.77
C ALA A 37 13.33 -27.42 -4.67
N ASP A 38 14.21 -27.99 -5.50
CA ASP A 38 15.62 -27.61 -5.61
C ASP A 38 15.84 -26.21 -6.21
N ALA A 39 14.95 -25.72 -7.08
CA ALA A 39 15.06 -24.37 -7.67
C ALA A 39 14.69 -23.28 -6.65
N ALA A 40 13.71 -23.54 -5.77
CA ALA A 40 13.36 -22.63 -4.69
C ALA A 40 14.47 -22.55 -3.63
N ALA A 41 15.09 -23.70 -3.29
CA ALA A 41 16.22 -23.74 -2.37
C ALA A 41 17.48 -23.04 -2.93
N ALA A 42 17.74 -23.17 -4.23
CA ALA A 42 18.83 -22.46 -4.91
C ALA A 42 18.59 -20.94 -4.96
N ALA A 43 17.36 -20.50 -5.24
CA ALA A 43 17.00 -19.07 -5.21
C ALA A 43 17.13 -18.48 -3.80
N ALA A 44 16.72 -19.21 -2.76
CA ALA A 44 16.90 -18.78 -1.37
C ALA A 44 18.39 -18.61 -1.01
N LYS A 45 19.24 -19.59 -1.33
CA LYS A 45 20.70 -19.50 -1.12
C LYS A 45 21.35 -18.37 -1.93
N ALA A 46 20.93 -18.14 -3.17
CA ALA A 46 21.42 -17.03 -3.98
C ALA A 46 21.02 -15.67 -3.38
N SER A 47 19.80 -15.57 -2.84
CA SER A 47 19.33 -14.37 -2.16
C SER A 47 20.08 -14.10 -0.86
N GLU A 48 20.43 -15.15 -0.11
CA GLU A 48 21.22 -15.08 1.13
C GLU A 48 22.68 -14.66 0.86
N ALA A 49 23.30 -15.20 -0.19
CA ALA A 49 24.64 -14.80 -0.62
C ALA A 49 24.69 -13.34 -1.14
N ALA A 50 23.65 -12.91 -1.89
CA ALA A 50 23.51 -11.52 -2.32
C ALA A 50 23.27 -10.57 -1.12
N LEU A 51 22.57 -11.06 -0.10
CA LEU A 51 22.38 -10.35 1.16
C LEU A 51 23.72 -10.20 1.91
N ALA A 52 24.55 -11.25 1.96
CA ALA A 52 25.86 -11.21 2.60
C ALA A 52 26.85 -10.25 1.91
N ALA A 53 26.72 -10.03 0.60
CA ALA A 53 27.57 -9.12 -0.17
C ALA A 53 27.31 -7.63 0.13
N HIS A 54 26.16 -7.27 0.72
CA HIS A 54 25.86 -5.90 1.13
C HIS A 54 26.38 -5.67 2.55
N THR A 55 27.69 -5.43 2.66
CA THR A 55 28.44 -5.15 3.89
C THR A 55 28.29 -3.70 4.40
N GLY A 56 27.61 -2.83 3.65
CA GLY A 56 27.33 -1.45 4.05
C GLY A 56 26.12 -1.30 4.99
N PRO A 57 25.99 -0.15 5.66
CA PRO A 57 24.81 0.14 6.46
C PRO A 57 23.55 0.15 5.57
N ARG A 58 22.53 -0.60 5.98
CA ARG A 58 21.26 -0.70 5.26
C ARG A 58 20.30 0.32 5.81
N GLU A 59 19.96 1.30 4.99
CA GLU A 59 19.02 2.35 5.38
C GLU A 59 17.64 2.08 4.79
N TYR A 60 16.61 2.23 5.61
CA TYR A 60 15.21 2.06 5.25
C TYR A 60 14.38 3.25 5.74
N ILE A 61 13.34 3.57 4.98
CA ILE A 61 12.37 4.61 5.28
C ILE A 61 11.00 3.95 5.42
N ARG A 62 10.34 4.19 6.55
CA ARG A 62 8.97 3.81 6.85
C ARG A 62 8.05 4.98 6.53
N PHE A 63 7.36 4.88 5.40
CA PHE A 63 6.32 5.83 4.99
C PHE A 63 5.06 5.50 5.77
N GLU A 64 4.60 6.42 6.61
CA GLU A 64 3.55 6.19 7.60
C GLU A 64 2.34 7.10 7.36
N ILE A 65 1.14 6.54 7.42
CA ILE A 65 -0.14 7.27 7.39
C ILE A 65 -1.01 6.82 8.57
N THR A 66 -1.99 7.63 8.95
CA THR A 66 -3.01 7.23 9.93
C THR A 66 -4.31 6.91 9.20
N ASP A 67 -4.88 5.73 9.46
CA ASP A 67 -6.18 5.34 8.90
C ASP A 67 -7.36 6.05 9.60
N MET A 68 -8.58 5.82 9.12
CA MET A 68 -9.80 6.41 9.72
C MET A 68 -10.08 5.92 11.15
N ASN A 69 -9.45 4.83 11.57
CA ASN A 69 -9.59 4.24 12.91
C ASN A 69 -8.47 4.69 13.86
N GLY A 70 -7.61 5.62 13.44
CA GLY A 70 -6.46 6.09 14.23
C GLY A 70 -5.29 5.11 14.26
N LYS A 71 -5.28 4.07 13.42
CA LYS A 71 -4.16 3.14 13.34
C LYS A 71 -3.09 3.67 12.39
N SER A 72 -1.85 3.40 12.77
CA SER A 72 -0.67 3.64 11.92
C SER A 72 -0.58 2.55 10.86
N LEU A 73 -0.77 2.92 9.59
CA LEU A 73 -0.45 2.09 8.43
C LEU A 73 0.90 2.54 7.88
N SER A 74 1.72 1.60 7.43
CA SER A 74 3.04 1.97 6.93
C SER A 74 3.57 1.03 5.86
N LYS A 75 4.44 1.56 5.00
CA LYS A 75 5.23 0.80 4.04
C LYS A 75 6.71 1.09 4.24
N VAL A 76 7.52 0.04 4.31
CA VAL A 76 8.97 0.17 4.45
C VAL A 76 9.62 0.02 3.09
N VAL A 77 10.49 0.97 2.76
CA VAL A 77 11.18 1.07 1.47
C VAL A 77 12.66 1.30 1.73
N PRO A 78 13.58 0.66 0.99
CA PRO A 78 15.01 0.99 1.07
C PRO A 78 15.28 2.47 0.78
N ALA A 79 16.17 3.12 1.53
CA ALA A 79 16.42 4.56 1.40
C ALA A 79 16.92 4.99 0.01
N ARG A 80 17.49 4.08 -0.78
CA ARG A 80 17.85 4.33 -2.19
C ARG A 80 16.64 4.67 -3.09
N HIS A 81 15.42 4.32 -2.67
CA HIS A 81 14.17 4.64 -3.38
C HIS A 81 13.43 5.80 -2.70
N ARG A 82 14.13 6.64 -1.92
CA ARG A 82 13.57 7.79 -1.19
C ARG A 82 12.74 8.71 -2.08
N ASP A 83 13.26 9.00 -3.26
CA ASP A 83 12.70 9.99 -4.20
C ASP A 83 11.80 9.33 -5.26
N GLU A 84 11.57 8.02 -5.16
CA GLU A 84 10.65 7.28 -6.04
C GLU A 84 9.20 7.39 -5.54
N GLN A 85 8.25 7.25 -6.47
CA GLN A 85 6.84 7.28 -6.11
C GLN A 85 6.44 6.01 -5.34
N VAL A 86 6.05 6.18 -4.08
CA VAL A 86 5.63 5.08 -3.22
C VAL A 86 4.10 4.97 -3.23
N TYR A 87 3.59 3.79 -3.56
CA TYR A 87 2.16 3.50 -3.54
C TYR A 87 1.75 2.67 -2.32
N LEU A 88 0.58 2.97 -1.77
CA LEU A 88 -0.10 2.15 -0.76
C LEU A 88 -1.46 1.69 -1.29
N TYR A 89 -1.82 0.44 -1.01
CA TYR A 89 -3.15 -0.08 -1.34
C TYR A 89 -4.20 0.59 -0.45
N SER A 90 -5.09 1.40 -1.05
CA SER A 90 -6.11 2.16 -0.31
C SER A 90 -7.13 1.30 0.41
N GLY A 91 -7.37 0.07 -0.05
CA GLY A 91 -8.29 -0.85 0.63
C GLY A 91 -7.87 -1.17 2.07
N ALA A 92 -6.58 -1.01 2.41
CA ALA A 92 -6.09 -1.18 3.78
C ALA A 92 -6.57 -0.06 4.74
N VAL A 93 -6.93 1.12 4.22
CA VAL A 93 -7.36 2.29 5.02
C VAL A 93 -8.74 2.07 5.65
N ALA A 94 -9.56 1.20 5.06
CA ALA A 94 -10.90 0.89 5.54
C ALA A 94 -10.99 -0.44 6.31
N MET A 95 -9.86 -1.06 6.65
CA MET A 95 -9.84 -2.30 7.43
C MET A 95 -9.91 -2.00 8.93
N GLY A 96 -10.97 -2.48 9.58
CA GLY A 96 -11.18 -2.41 11.02
C GLY A 96 -10.11 -3.18 11.81
N ALA A 97 -10.12 -3.06 13.14
CA ALA A 97 -9.13 -3.67 14.06
C ALA A 97 -8.90 -5.16 13.81
N ASN A 98 -9.99 -5.87 13.49
CA ASN A 98 -10.01 -7.31 13.30
C ASN A 98 -9.93 -7.73 11.83
N ALA A 99 -9.35 -6.89 10.97
CA ALA A 99 -9.39 -7.07 9.51
C ALA A 99 -10.82 -7.17 8.94
N GLU A 100 -11.81 -6.67 9.67
CA GLU A 100 -13.18 -6.53 9.19
C GLU A 100 -13.24 -5.42 8.14
N VAL A 101 -13.90 -5.70 7.02
CA VAL A 101 -14.19 -4.67 6.03
C VAL A 101 -15.28 -3.80 6.63
N LEU A 102 -14.92 -2.58 7.05
CA LEU A 102 -15.94 -1.57 7.32
C LEU A 102 -16.78 -1.44 6.05
N THR A 103 -18.09 -1.37 6.18
CA THR A 103 -19.01 -1.28 5.05
C THR A 103 -18.61 -0.04 4.24
N LEU A 104 -17.89 -0.27 3.14
CA LEU A 104 -17.45 0.77 2.24
C LEU A 104 -18.70 1.23 1.46
N PRO A 105 -18.94 2.54 1.35
CA PRO A 105 -20.00 3.04 0.49
C PRO A 105 -19.86 2.45 -0.92
N ASP A 106 -20.98 2.11 -1.57
CA ASP A 106 -20.99 1.45 -2.89
C ASP A 106 -20.21 2.28 -3.93
N GLU A 107 -20.18 3.60 -3.78
CA GLU A 107 -19.40 4.51 -4.60
C GLU A 107 -17.89 4.21 -4.52
N VAL A 108 -17.37 3.90 -3.34
CA VAL A 108 -15.95 3.58 -3.13
C VAL A 108 -15.60 2.22 -3.74
N LEU A 109 -16.48 1.23 -3.58
CA LEU A 109 -16.31 -0.10 -4.16
C LEU A 109 -16.35 -0.06 -5.69
N ALA A 110 -17.24 0.75 -6.27
CA ALA A 110 -17.37 0.92 -7.72
C ALA A 110 -16.11 1.50 -8.38
N HIS A 111 -15.33 2.30 -7.64
CA HIS A 111 -14.05 2.85 -8.10
C HIS A 111 -12.86 1.89 -7.97
N GLY A 112 -13.05 0.73 -7.32
CA GLY A 112 -12.07 -0.35 -7.22
C GLY A 112 -10.79 0.08 -6.50
N CYS A 113 -10.80 0.09 -5.16
CA CYS A 113 -9.71 0.39 -4.23
C CYS A 113 -8.33 0.66 -4.89
N PRO A 114 -8.12 1.83 -5.52
CA PRO A 114 -6.94 2.06 -6.34
C PRO A 114 -5.72 2.26 -5.43
N ASN A 115 -4.54 1.94 -5.93
CA ASN A 115 -3.31 2.30 -5.23
C ASN A 115 -3.21 3.83 -5.16
N THR A 116 -3.03 4.38 -3.96
CA THR A 116 -2.83 5.83 -3.76
C THR A 116 -1.35 6.12 -3.62
N ALA A 117 -0.92 7.27 -4.15
CA ALA A 117 0.45 7.73 -3.98
C ALA A 117 0.63 8.33 -2.59
N LEU A 118 1.75 8.00 -1.94
CA LEU A 118 2.17 8.60 -0.69
C LEU A 118 3.03 9.83 -0.98
N VAL A 119 2.65 10.97 -0.42
CA VAL A 119 3.42 12.21 -0.46
C VAL A 119 4.10 12.39 0.91
N PRO A 120 5.41 12.16 1.02
CA PRO A 120 6.11 12.26 2.30
C PRO A 120 6.32 13.72 2.73
N ASP A 121 6.01 14.01 4.00
CA ASP A 121 6.42 15.25 4.66
C ASP A 121 7.80 15.06 5.29
N TRP A 122 8.85 15.43 4.54
CA TRP A 122 10.24 15.28 4.98
C TRP A 122 10.59 16.08 6.24
N SER A 123 9.78 17.06 6.65
CA SER A 123 9.97 17.77 7.92
C SER A 123 9.71 16.87 9.14
N THR A 124 8.99 15.76 8.94
CA THR A 124 8.63 14.78 9.98
C THR A 124 9.58 13.58 10.06
N LEU A 125 10.71 13.63 9.34
CA LEU A 125 11.68 12.54 9.31
C LEU A 125 12.27 12.31 10.70
N GLN A 126 12.06 11.11 11.25
CA GLN A 126 12.50 10.76 12.60
C GLN A 126 13.12 9.36 12.62
N PRO A 127 14.23 9.15 13.36
CA PRO A 127 14.79 7.81 13.52
C PRO A 127 13.84 6.90 14.31
N VAL A 128 13.84 5.60 13.98
CA VAL A 128 13.03 4.58 14.63
C VAL A 128 13.97 3.64 15.40
N PRO A 129 14.29 3.95 16.67
CA PRO A 129 15.37 3.27 17.41
C PRO A 129 15.07 1.79 17.66
N TRP A 130 13.81 1.45 17.95
CA TRP A 130 13.38 0.07 18.18
C TRP A 130 13.47 -0.83 16.93
N ALA A 131 13.43 -0.24 15.73
CA ALA A 131 13.55 -0.98 14.46
C ALA A 131 15.00 -1.05 13.96
N SER A 132 15.87 -0.16 14.46
CA SER A 132 17.25 -0.04 13.99
C SER A 132 18.21 -1.01 14.68
N GLY A 133 17.69 -1.96 15.47
CA GLY A 133 18.51 -2.98 16.15
C GLY A 133 19.60 -2.39 17.04
N VAL A 134 19.38 -1.18 17.59
CA VAL A 134 20.32 -0.56 18.52
C VAL A 134 20.21 -1.31 19.83
N LEU A 135 21.15 -2.22 20.08
CA LEU A 135 21.32 -2.82 21.40
C LEU A 135 21.98 -1.77 22.33
N PRO A 136 21.83 -1.94 23.65
CA PRO A 136 22.46 -1.05 24.65
C PRO A 136 23.96 -0.81 24.43
N ASP A 137 24.66 -1.75 23.78
CA ASP A 137 26.12 -1.74 23.59
C ASP A 137 26.55 -1.36 22.15
N GLY A 138 25.64 -0.87 21.29
CA GLY A 138 25.95 -0.42 19.93
C GLY A 138 25.01 -0.99 18.86
N PRO A 139 25.12 -0.54 17.59
CA PRO A 139 24.24 -0.97 16.51
C PRO A 139 24.52 -2.43 16.14
N ALA A 140 23.64 -3.34 16.55
CA ALA A 140 23.86 -4.78 16.43
C ALA A 140 23.67 -5.33 15.01
N ALA A 141 23.25 -4.51 14.03
CA ALA A 141 22.85 -5.05 12.72
C ALA A 141 23.08 -4.14 11.51
N GLY A 142 23.79 -3.01 11.64
CA GLY A 142 24.05 -2.12 10.51
C GLY A 142 22.78 -1.62 9.78
N VAL A 143 21.59 -1.76 10.38
CA VAL A 143 20.31 -1.35 9.80
C VAL A 143 19.85 -0.06 10.46
N ARG A 144 19.53 0.94 9.66
CA ARG A 144 18.93 2.20 10.12
C ARG A 144 17.54 2.32 9.54
N VAL A 145 16.56 2.55 10.40
CA VAL A 145 15.18 2.78 9.99
C VAL A 145 14.77 4.17 10.43
N SER A 146 14.30 4.99 9.48
CA SER A 146 13.65 6.27 9.76
C SER A 146 12.18 6.20 9.39
N ARG A 147 11.32 6.97 10.05
CA ARG A 147 9.92 7.14 9.68
C ARG A 147 9.69 8.52 9.09
N VAL A 148 8.72 8.62 8.20
CA VAL A 148 8.22 9.88 7.63
C VAL A 148 6.70 9.79 7.54
N LEU A 149 6.01 10.84 8.03
CA LEU A 149 4.57 10.95 7.88
C LEU A 149 4.24 11.31 6.43
N CYS A 150 3.16 10.76 5.92
CA CYS A 150 2.74 10.93 4.54
C CYS A 150 1.28 11.36 4.45
N GLU A 151 0.97 12.09 3.39
CA GLU A 151 -0.40 12.31 2.93
C GLU A 151 -0.71 11.37 1.77
N GLN A 152 -1.97 10.93 1.66
CA GLN A 152 -2.43 10.19 0.48
C GLN A 152 -2.90 11.18 -0.58
N ARG A 153 -2.39 11.01 -1.81
CA ARG A 153 -2.86 11.74 -2.98
C ARG A 153 -3.56 10.78 -3.93
N ALA A 154 -4.85 11.05 -4.18
CA ALA A 154 -5.68 10.37 -5.16
C ALA A 154 -5.35 10.82 -6.59
#